data_AF-A0A970PEG0-F1
#
_entry.id   AF-A0A970PEG0-F1
#
_cell.length_a   1.000
_cell.length_b   1.000
_cell.length_c   1.000
_cell.angle_alpha   90.00
_cell.angle_beta   90.00
_cell.angle_gamma   90.00
#
_symmetry.space_group_name_H-M   'P 1'
#
loop_
_entity.id
_entity.type
_entity.pdbx_description
1 polymer ?
#
loop_
_entity_poly.entity_id
_entity_poly.type
_entity_poly.pdbx_seq_one_letter_code
_entity_poly.pdbx_strand_id
1 'polypeptide(L)'
;DSAPAEIPAEDLAGMLEGLAGTLDCRVTTESPRVFANVLRSSDGSARSIHLVNSDFAYELPASTDVRDDDGQPEARTPFVSTTSRARKVVLVPDTGAIAEPVVRFFGNSLGSTTDAFSMVISLNGQEIATFRGTNLTAARWHQVPIPAGLLAERNEIIFRATGAPNSHADWFQLQIDTNATTGRSWWSEDEGATWSAEDLSPDGGLQTGEYLVRIGPAADEAAVAKPEDFIGRLQVRPARELEVRLRMDGPAPVARLLSPDAPEQAIESEVAGGAAIYRVPEVFIYSVLVVPEG
;
A
#
# COMPACT_ATOMS: atom_id res chain seq x y z
N ASP A 1 -12.69 31.21 -24.60
CA ASP A 1 -12.37 29.79 -24.53
C ASP A 1 -13.09 29.15 -23.36
N SER A 2 -14.28 28.61 -23.63
CA SER A 2 -15.00 27.78 -22.66
C SER A 2 -14.36 26.39 -22.67
N ALA A 3 -13.94 25.91 -21.50
CA ALA A 3 -13.51 24.52 -21.35
C ALA A 3 -14.59 23.57 -21.91
N PRO A 4 -14.23 22.48 -22.60
CA PRO A 4 -15.21 21.51 -23.06
C PRO A 4 -15.98 20.99 -21.84
N ALA A 5 -17.31 20.97 -21.95
CA ALA A 5 -18.18 20.46 -20.89
C ALA A 5 -17.80 19.01 -20.59
N GLU A 6 -17.60 18.69 -19.30
CA GLU A 6 -17.43 17.31 -18.85
C GLU A 6 -18.65 16.49 -19.27
N ILE A 7 -18.38 15.37 -19.96
CA ILE A 7 -19.42 14.41 -20.33
C ILE A 7 -19.66 13.51 -19.11
N PRO A 8 -20.90 13.43 -18.58
CA PRO A 8 -21.23 12.50 -17.51
C PRO A 8 -20.86 11.05 -17.89
N ALA A 9 -20.28 10.30 -16.95
CA ALA A 9 -19.79 8.94 -17.21
C ALA A 9 -20.89 7.98 -17.71
N GLU A 10 -22.14 8.21 -17.31
CA GLU A 10 -23.33 7.48 -17.72
C GLU A 10 -23.70 7.70 -19.21
N ASP A 11 -23.41 8.88 -19.75
CA ASP A 11 -23.72 9.25 -21.15
C ASP A 11 -22.60 8.85 -22.12
N LEU A 12 -21.38 8.64 -21.60
CA LEU A 12 -20.19 8.37 -22.38
C LEU A 12 -20.33 7.11 -23.26
N ALA A 13 -20.95 6.05 -22.73
CA ALA A 13 -21.12 4.79 -23.47
C ALA A 13 -22.01 4.96 -24.71
N GLY A 14 -23.14 5.66 -24.58
CA GLY A 14 -24.06 5.92 -25.70
C GLY A 14 -23.47 6.90 -26.72
N MET A 15 -22.70 7.90 -26.27
CA MET A 15 -22.00 8.83 -27.16
C MET A 15 -20.87 8.16 -27.95
N LEU A 16 -20.11 7.26 -27.32
CA LEU A 16 -19.07 6.49 -27.99
C LEU A 16 -19.66 5.56 -29.05
N GLU A 17 -20.80 4.92 -28.79
CA GLU A 17 -21.50 4.11 -29.81
C GLU A 17 -21.95 4.94 -31.02
N GLY A 18 -22.37 6.19 -30.80
CA GLY A 18 -22.75 7.11 -31.88
C GLY A 18 -21.56 7.64 -32.71
N LEU A 19 -20.38 7.81 -32.10
CA LEU A 19 -19.18 8.37 -32.74
C LEU A 19 -18.25 7.31 -33.34
N ALA A 20 -18.05 6.19 -32.64
CA ALA A 20 -17.12 5.12 -33.01
C ALA A 20 -17.82 3.88 -33.58
N GLY A 21 -19.16 3.87 -33.61
CA GLY A 21 -19.96 2.70 -33.96
C GLY A 21 -20.14 1.74 -32.77
N THR A 22 -20.94 0.70 -32.96
CA THR A 22 -21.20 -0.32 -31.92
C THR A 22 -19.90 -1.02 -31.53
N LEU A 23 -19.62 -1.11 -30.23
CA LEU A 23 -18.44 -1.79 -29.70
C LEU A 23 -18.37 -3.26 -30.17
N ASP A 24 -17.22 -3.67 -30.71
CA ASP A 24 -16.97 -5.03 -31.20
C ASP A 24 -16.99 -6.07 -30.07
N CYS A 25 -16.70 -5.61 -28.85
CA CYS A 25 -16.75 -6.37 -27.61
C CYS A 25 -17.11 -5.45 -26.44
N ARG A 26 -18.00 -5.92 -25.56
CA ARG A 26 -18.30 -5.28 -24.27
C ARG A 26 -18.26 -6.34 -23.19
N VAL A 27 -17.48 -6.10 -22.14
CA VAL A 27 -17.48 -6.93 -20.93
C VAL A 27 -18.24 -6.21 -19.84
N THR A 28 -19.20 -6.92 -19.25
CA THR A 28 -20.01 -6.45 -18.12
C THR A 28 -19.73 -7.33 -16.92
N THR A 29 -19.50 -6.72 -15.77
CA THR A 29 -19.09 -7.43 -14.55
C THR A 29 -19.51 -6.61 -13.33
N GLU A 30 -19.83 -7.30 -12.23
CA GLU A 30 -19.99 -6.66 -10.92
C GLU A 30 -18.63 -6.42 -10.23
N SER A 31 -17.54 -7.04 -10.72
CA SER A 31 -16.19 -6.82 -10.23
C SER A 31 -15.54 -5.60 -10.89
N PRO A 32 -15.23 -4.54 -10.13
CA PRO A 32 -14.69 -3.30 -10.70
C PRO A 32 -13.24 -3.40 -11.19
N ARG A 33 -12.61 -4.57 -11.07
CA ARG A 33 -11.16 -4.77 -11.31
C ARG A 33 -10.86 -5.76 -12.44
N VAL A 34 -11.81 -5.98 -13.33
CA VAL A 34 -11.59 -6.80 -14.53
C VAL A 34 -11.24 -5.92 -15.72
N PHE A 35 -10.16 -6.27 -16.39
CA PHE A 35 -9.75 -5.72 -17.67
C PHE A 35 -9.95 -6.76 -18.76
N ALA A 36 -10.43 -6.34 -19.92
CA ALA A 36 -10.64 -7.20 -21.06
C ALA A 36 -9.89 -6.67 -22.28
N ASN A 37 -9.02 -7.50 -22.85
CA ASN A 37 -8.34 -7.21 -24.11
C ASN A 37 -8.81 -8.18 -25.19
N VAL A 38 -9.15 -7.64 -26.36
CA VAL A 38 -9.59 -8.44 -27.50
C VAL A 38 -8.47 -8.52 -28.52
N LEU A 39 -8.09 -9.74 -28.88
CA LEU A 39 -7.14 -10.03 -29.92
C LEU A 39 -7.81 -10.89 -30.99
N ARG A 40 -7.26 -10.86 -32.20
CA ARG A 40 -7.61 -11.81 -33.26
C ARG A 40 -6.37 -12.62 -33.61
N SER A 41 -6.56 -13.89 -33.91
CA SER A 41 -5.50 -14.73 -34.44
C SER A 41 -5.00 -14.15 -35.77
N SER A 42 -3.74 -14.36 -36.09
CA SER A 42 -3.12 -13.82 -37.31
C SER A 42 -3.75 -14.34 -38.59
N ASP A 43 -4.32 -15.54 -38.55
CA ASP A 43 -5.03 -16.18 -39.65
C ASP A 43 -6.53 -15.83 -39.68
N GLY A 44 -7.01 -15.04 -38.73
CA GLY A 44 -8.42 -14.66 -38.58
C GLY A 44 -9.35 -15.80 -38.18
N SER A 45 -8.83 -16.97 -37.81
CA SER A 45 -9.64 -18.15 -37.44
C SER A 45 -10.28 -18.05 -36.05
N ALA A 46 -9.83 -17.13 -35.20
CA ALA A 46 -10.37 -16.96 -33.86
C ALA A 46 -10.18 -15.54 -33.33
N ARG A 47 -11.08 -15.17 -32.43
CA ARG A 47 -10.98 -14.01 -31.54
C ARG A 47 -10.72 -14.51 -30.13
N SER A 48 -9.78 -13.89 -29.42
CA SER A 48 -9.52 -14.18 -28.00
C SER A 48 -9.81 -12.97 -27.14
N ILE A 49 -10.56 -13.17 -26.06
CA ILE A 49 -10.87 -12.16 -25.05
C ILE A 49 -10.11 -12.52 -23.79
N HIS A 50 -9.09 -11.74 -23.51
CA HIS A 50 -8.18 -11.90 -22.38
C HIS A 50 -8.76 -11.14 -21.19
N LEU A 51 -9.25 -11.89 -20.20
CA LEU A 51 -9.87 -11.38 -18.99
C LEU A 51 -8.81 -11.41 -17.88
N VAL A 52 -8.43 -10.24 -17.38
CA VAL A 52 -7.46 -10.07 -16.30
C VAL A 52 -8.18 -9.49 -15.10
N ASN A 53 -8.25 -10.22 -14.00
CA ASN A 53 -8.81 -9.75 -12.74
C ASN A 53 -7.67 -9.31 -11.81
N SER A 54 -7.67 -8.03 -11.44
CA SER A 54 -6.69 -7.45 -10.51
C SER A 54 -7.24 -7.28 -9.09
N ASP A 55 -8.31 -7.99 -8.74
CA ASP A 55 -8.83 -8.06 -7.37
C ASP A 55 -8.13 -9.15 -6.56
N PHE A 56 -6.87 -8.90 -6.24
CA PHE A 56 -6.07 -9.76 -5.37
C PHE A 56 -5.21 -8.93 -4.42
N ALA A 57 -4.85 -9.53 -3.29
CA ALA A 57 -3.96 -8.94 -2.29
C ALA A 57 -3.05 -10.01 -1.70
N TYR A 58 -1.83 -9.63 -1.34
CA TYR A 58 -0.94 -10.50 -0.57
C TYR A 58 -1.15 -10.27 0.92
N GLU A 59 -1.35 -11.36 1.67
CA GLU A 59 -1.18 -11.33 3.12
C GLU A 59 0.33 -11.23 3.43
N LEU A 60 0.75 -10.11 4.00
CA LEU A 60 2.15 -9.92 4.37
C LEU A 60 2.55 -10.90 5.49
N PRO A 61 3.80 -11.40 5.50
CA PRO A 61 4.35 -12.08 6.67
C PRO A 61 4.12 -11.28 7.95
N ALA A 62 3.77 -11.98 9.03
CA ALA A 62 3.65 -11.35 10.33
C ALA A 62 4.98 -10.68 10.68
N SER A 63 4.94 -9.39 11.01
CA SER A 63 6.11 -8.69 11.50
C SER A 63 6.55 -9.32 12.82
N THR A 64 7.86 -9.50 12.98
CA THR A 64 8.48 -9.89 14.25
C THR A 64 8.64 -8.71 15.21
N ASP A 65 8.29 -7.50 14.77
CA ASP A 65 8.30 -6.31 15.61
C ASP A 65 7.10 -6.31 16.56
N VAL A 66 7.35 -5.90 17.79
CA VAL A 66 6.33 -5.38 18.70
C VAL A 66 5.93 -3.99 18.21
N ARG A 67 4.71 -3.90 17.69
CA ARG A 67 4.15 -2.70 17.04
C ARG A 67 2.67 -2.54 17.36
N ASP A 68 2.18 -1.34 17.15
CA ASP A 68 0.77 -0.97 17.20
C ASP A 68 0.30 -0.13 16.02
N ASP A 69 1.15 -0.08 15.00
CA ASP A 69 0.90 0.49 13.69
C ASP A 69 0.79 -0.61 12.61
N ASP A 70 0.12 -0.30 11.51
CA ASP A 70 0.02 -1.18 10.34
C ASP A 70 1.27 -1.07 9.41
N GLY A 71 2.05 0.00 9.56
CA GLY A 71 3.26 0.30 8.81
C GLY A 71 3.09 1.25 7.64
N GLN A 72 1.90 1.83 7.47
CA GLN A 72 1.62 2.84 6.47
C GLN A 72 1.85 4.25 7.05
N PRO A 73 2.69 5.08 6.43
CA PRO A 73 2.84 6.47 6.84
C PRO A 73 1.76 7.34 6.18
N GLU A 74 0.77 7.82 6.92
CA GLU A 74 -0.23 8.77 6.38
C GLU A 74 -0.01 10.22 6.83
N ALA A 75 0.72 10.44 7.92
CA ALA A 75 1.03 11.76 8.45
C ALA A 75 2.46 11.83 9.01
N ARG A 76 2.86 13.03 9.48
CA ARG A 76 4.21 13.29 9.98
C ARG A 76 4.24 14.30 11.12
N THR A 77 5.35 14.28 11.84
CA THR A 77 5.74 15.31 12.80
C THR A 77 7.13 15.85 12.49
N PRO A 78 7.26 17.14 12.14
CA PRO A 78 8.54 17.76 11.85
C PRO A 78 9.29 18.21 13.12
N PHE A 79 10.58 17.92 13.15
CA PHE A 79 11.54 18.42 14.14
C PHE A 79 12.30 19.61 13.55
N VAL A 80 11.72 20.80 13.68
CA VAL A 80 12.29 22.09 13.20
C VAL A 80 12.84 22.96 14.34
N SER A 81 12.73 22.52 15.58
CA SER A 81 13.16 23.22 16.80
C SER A 81 13.86 22.27 17.77
N THR A 82 14.78 22.79 18.58
CA THR A 82 15.41 22.04 19.68
C THR A 82 14.49 21.87 20.89
N THR A 83 13.33 22.50 20.92
CA THR A 83 12.34 22.35 22.01
C THR A 83 11.39 21.17 21.77
N SER A 84 11.20 20.79 20.51
CA SER A 84 10.32 19.70 20.08
C SER A 84 10.73 18.32 20.60
N ARG A 85 9.77 17.55 21.10
CA ARG A 85 9.95 16.14 21.49
C ARG A 85 8.79 15.28 20.99
N ALA A 86 9.11 14.09 20.48
CA ALA A 86 8.14 13.02 20.31
C ALA A 86 8.41 11.92 21.33
N ARG A 87 7.37 11.43 22.00
CA ARG A 87 7.43 10.28 22.90
C ARG A 87 6.57 9.16 22.35
N LYS A 88 7.12 7.95 22.36
CA LYS A 88 6.42 6.69 22.09
C LYS A 88 6.57 5.76 23.28
N VAL A 89 5.52 5.04 23.63
CA VAL A 89 5.63 3.87 24.52
C VAL A 89 5.38 2.58 23.75
N VAL A 90 6.31 1.63 23.86
CA VAL A 90 6.20 0.28 23.31
C VAL A 90 6.13 -0.73 24.46
N LEU A 91 5.11 -1.58 24.45
CA LEU A 91 4.89 -2.62 25.46
C LEU A 91 5.40 -3.96 24.93
N VAL A 92 6.47 -4.49 25.52
CA VAL A 92 7.14 -5.74 25.12
C VAL A 92 6.85 -6.81 26.17
N PRO A 93 5.86 -7.71 25.96
CA PRO A 93 5.41 -8.63 26.99
C PRO A 93 6.47 -9.66 27.41
N ASP A 94 7.32 -10.07 26.47
CA ASP A 94 8.43 -10.98 26.71
C ASP A 94 9.71 -10.38 26.12
N THR A 95 10.49 -9.72 26.96
CA THR A 95 11.76 -9.10 26.55
C THR A 95 12.83 -10.13 26.20
N GLY A 96 12.72 -11.36 26.73
CA GLY A 96 13.66 -12.44 26.47
C GLY A 96 13.46 -13.10 25.10
N ALA A 97 12.29 -12.93 24.48
CA ALA A 97 11.98 -13.46 23.15
C ALA A 97 12.64 -12.68 22.00
N ILE A 98 13.11 -11.44 22.25
CA ILE A 98 13.70 -10.59 21.21
C ILE A 98 15.23 -10.68 21.27
N ALA A 99 15.80 -11.48 20.37
CA ALA A 99 17.25 -11.52 20.18
C ALA A 99 17.75 -10.21 19.55
N GLU A 100 18.87 -9.69 20.07
CA GLU A 100 19.53 -8.46 19.58
C GLU A 100 18.54 -7.32 19.32
N PRO A 101 17.82 -6.86 20.36
CA PRO A 101 16.69 -5.96 20.19
C PRO A 101 17.14 -4.60 19.66
N VAL A 102 16.34 -4.03 18.76
CA VAL A 102 16.54 -2.69 18.20
C VAL A 102 15.28 -1.85 18.38
N VAL A 103 15.47 -0.54 18.56
CA VAL A 103 14.41 0.44 18.28
C VAL A 103 14.41 0.67 16.77
N ARG A 104 13.24 0.55 16.14
CA ARG A 104 13.04 0.92 14.73
C ARG A 104 12.15 2.14 14.66
N PHE A 105 12.45 3.07 13.77
CA PHE A 105 11.59 4.22 13.51
C PHE A 105 11.59 4.59 12.03
N PHE A 106 10.45 5.00 11.50
CA PHE A 106 10.34 5.42 10.12
C PHE A 106 10.32 6.94 10.01
N GLY A 107 11.22 7.49 9.20
CA GLY A 107 11.28 8.92 8.97
C GLY A 107 12.44 9.31 8.06
N ASN A 108 12.53 10.59 7.77
CA ASN A 108 13.62 11.14 6.98
C ASN A 108 13.79 12.65 7.14
N SER A 109 14.91 13.13 6.66
CA SER A 109 15.20 14.54 6.39
C SER A 109 15.15 14.80 4.87
N LEU A 110 15.31 16.06 4.45
CA LEU A 110 15.42 16.40 3.03
C LEU A 110 16.77 15.96 2.43
N GLY A 111 16.83 15.71 1.12
CA GLY A 111 18.09 15.37 0.44
C GLY A 111 19.18 16.46 0.52
N SER A 112 18.80 17.71 0.79
CA SER A 112 19.71 18.85 0.98
C SER A 112 20.11 19.09 2.44
N THR A 113 19.74 18.20 3.35
CA THR A 113 20.04 18.30 4.78
C THR A 113 21.55 18.35 5.04
N THR A 114 21.97 19.16 6.02
CA THR A 114 23.36 19.23 6.48
C THR A 114 23.52 18.62 7.88
N ASP A 115 24.76 18.57 8.37
CA ASP A 115 25.07 18.15 9.75
C ASP A 115 24.89 19.28 10.78
N ALA A 116 24.24 20.39 10.41
CA ALA A 116 23.94 21.49 11.34
C ALA A 116 22.97 21.08 12.46
N PHE A 117 22.19 20.02 12.26
CA PHE A 117 21.35 19.42 13.28
C PHE A 117 21.63 17.92 13.45
N SER A 118 21.15 17.36 14.56
CA SER A 118 21.15 15.92 14.80
C SER A 118 19.88 15.48 15.52
N MET A 119 19.46 14.24 15.27
CA MET A 119 18.40 13.58 16.04
C MET A 119 19.02 12.72 17.12
N VAL A 120 18.57 12.91 18.36
CA VAL A 120 18.94 12.09 19.50
C VAL A 120 17.76 11.22 19.87
N ILE A 121 18.01 9.93 20.06
CA ILE A 121 17.02 8.96 20.52
C ILE A 121 17.44 8.48 21.90
N SER A 122 16.50 8.56 22.85
CA SER A 122 16.64 7.94 24.16
C SER A 122 15.61 6.83 24.36
N LEU A 123 16.01 5.84 25.17
CA LEU A 123 15.18 4.73 25.61
C LEU A 123 15.26 4.70 27.14
N ASN A 124 14.11 4.70 27.81
CA ASN A 124 14.00 4.61 29.27
C ASN A 124 14.90 5.63 30.00
N GLY A 125 14.97 6.85 29.48
CA GLY A 125 15.77 7.95 30.02
C GLY A 125 17.27 7.93 29.66
N GLN A 126 17.75 6.91 28.94
CA GLN A 126 19.14 6.81 28.49
C GLN A 126 19.25 7.10 26.98
N GLU A 127 20.17 7.96 26.58
CA GLU A 127 20.49 8.17 25.16
C GLU A 127 21.15 6.92 24.57
N ILE A 128 20.58 6.43 23.46
CA ILE A 128 21.05 5.20 22.79
C ILE A 128 21.63 5.48 21.40
N ALA A 129 21.26 6.61 20.77
CA ALA A 129 21.84 7.01 19.49
C ALA A 129 21.78 8.52 19.25
N THR A 130 22.70 8.98 18.39
CA THR A 130 22.65 10.30 17.76
C THR A 130 22.90 10.14 16.27
N PHE A 131 21.95 10.59 15.46
CA PHE A 131 22.04 10.62 14.00
C PHE A 131 22.32 12.03 13.53
N ARG A 132 23.37 12.21 12.74
CA ARG A 132 23.58 13.46 12.02
C ARG A 132 22.55 13.62 10.91
N GLY A 133 22.18 14.85 10.58
CA GLY A 133 21.15 15.13 9.57
C GLY A 133 21.40 14.42 8.23
N THR A 134 22.65 14.38 7.75
CA THR A 134 22.98 13.72 6.46
C THR A 134 22.73 12.21 6.44
N ASN A 135 22.73 11.54 7.61
CA ASN A 135 22.46 10.10 7.73
C ASN A 135 20.96 9.76 7.66
N LEU A 136 20.08 10.77 7.70
CA LEU A 136 18.64 10.62 7.80
C LEU A 136 17.90 10.96 6.50
N THR A 137 18.61 11.23 5.40
CA THR A 137 18.00 11.74 4.15
C THR A 137 17.09 10.74 3.42
N ALA A 138 17.28 9.43 3.65
CA ALA A 138 16.45 8.38 3.04
C ALA A 138 15.17 8.13 3.84
N ALA A 139 14.02 8.11 3.15
CA ALA A 139 12.74 7.64 3.71
C ALA A 139 12.77 6.12 3.88
N ARG A 140 13.02 5.68 5.12
CA ARG A 140 13.14 4.26 5.47
C ARG A 140 12.92 4.03 6.97
N TRP A 141 12.87 2.76 7.35
CA TRP A 141 13.07 2.33 8.72
C TRP A 141 14.54 2.45 9.09
N HIS A 142 14.85 3.27 10.10
CA HIS A 142 16.15 3.33 10.75
C HIS A 142 16.16 2.40 11.96
N GLN A 143 17.33 1.90 12.35
CA GLN A 143 17.48 0.94 13.44
C GLN A 143 18.54 1.41 14.44
N VAL A 144 18.26 1.23 15.73
CA VAL A 144 19.18 1.53 16.82
C VAL A 144 19.27 0.33 17.76
N PRO A 145 20.46 -0.28 17.92
CA PRO A 145 20.66 -1.34 18.90
C PRO A 145 20.29 -0.89 20.32
N ILE A 146 19.51 -1.71 21.02
CA ILE A 146 19.19 -1.49 22.42
C ILE A 146 20.32 -2.08 23.28
N PRO A 147 20.99 -1.27 24.13
CA PRO A 147 22.00 -1.78 25.06
C PRO A 147 21.46 -2.92 25.94
N ALA A 148 22.33 -3.89 26.25
CA ALA A 148 21.99 -5.01 27.11
C ALA A 148 21.46 -4.52 28.48
N GLY A 149 20.32 -5.09 28.91
CA GLY A 149 19.67 -4.74 30.18
C GLY A 149 18.82 -3.47 30.15
N LEU A 150 18.77 -2.73 29.03
CA LEU A 150 17.94 -1.52 28.92
C LEU A 150 16.50 -1.79 28.47
N LEU A 151 16.27 -2.92 27.77
CA LEU A 151 14.94 -3.35 27.35
C LEU A 151 14.08 -3.76 28.55
N ALA A 152 12.91 -3.17 28.69
CA ALA A 152 11.94 -3.45 29.76
C ALA A 152 10.59 -3.89 29.18
N GLU A 153 9.63 -4.29 30.03
CA GLU A 153 8.27 -4.60 29.57
C GLU A 153 7.54 -3.36 29.03
N ARG A 154 7.83 -2.18 29.60
CA ARG A 154 7.34 -0.89 29.14
C ARG A 154 8.53 -0.02 28.77
N ASN A 155 8.63 0.34 27.50
CA ASN A 155 9.73 1.11 26.96
C ASN A 155 9.27 2.49 26.52
N GLU A 156 9.83 3.53 27.12
CA GLU A 156 9.63 4.91 26.68
C GLU A 156 10.76 5.31 25.74
N ILE A 157 10.41 5.69 24.52
CA ILE A 157 11.33 6.14 23.49
C ILE A 157 11.06 7.62 23.24
N ILE A 158 12.09 8.46 23.37
CA ILE A 158 11.97 9.91 23.13
C ILE A 158 12.92 10.31 22.00
N PHE A 159 12.38 11.09 21.07
CA PHE A 159 13.12 11.72 19.98
C PHE A 159 13.26 13.22 20.28
N ARG A 160 14.45 13.76 20.04
CA ARG A 160 14.72 15.20 20.14
C ARG A 160 15.73 15.65 19.09
N ALA A 161 15.57 16.88 18.60
CA ALA A 161 16.57 17.52 17.76
C ALA A 161 17.58 18.32 18.60
N THR A 162 18.82 18.37 18.14
CA THR A 162 19.91 19.21 18.67
C THR A 162 20.62 19.97 17.55
N GLY A 163 21.45 20.95 17.91
CA GLY A 163 22.14 21.81 16.95
C GLY A 163 21.24 22.94 16.49
N ALA A 164 21.15 23.14 15.17
CA ALA A 164 20.39 24.21 14.54
C ALA A 164 19.32 23.68 13.56
N PRO A 165 18.33 22.89 14.04
CA PRO A 165 17.22 22.49 13.19
C PRO A 165 16.44 23.73 12.71
N ASN A 166 15.86 23.67 11.51
CA ASN A 166 15.12 24.76 10.89
C ASN A 166 14.06 24.23 9.90
N SER A 167 13.08 25.07 9.56
CA SER A 167 12.00 24.73 8.63
C SER A 167 12.40 24.72 7.15
N HIS A 168 13.70 24.75 6.83
CA HIS A 168 14.20 24.74 5.45
C HIS A 168 14.92 23.43 5.15
N ALA A 169 16.24 23.38 5.33
CA ALA A 169 17.04 22.21 4.93
C ALA A 169 17.27 21.23 6.10
N ASP A 170 17.33 21.72 7.33
CA ASP A 170 17.84 20.95 8.48
C ASP A 170 16.69 20.58 9.42
N TRP A 171 15.86 19.62 9.02
CA TRP A 171 14.80 19.08 9.86
C TRP A 171 14.59 17.61 9.56
N PHE A 172 13.91 16.94 10.48
CA PHE A 172 13.54 15.52 10.36
C PHE A 172 12.02 15.37 10.49
N GLN A 173 11.40 14.52 9.68
CA GLN A 173 10.02 14.06 9.89
C GLN A 173 10.02 12.65 10.46
N LEU A 174 9.38 12.49 11.61
CA LEU A 174 8.93 11.19 12.10
C LEU A 174 7.54 10.92 11.52
N GLN A 175 7.32 9.73 10.95
CA GLN A 175 6.01 9.40 10.35
C GLN A 175 5.01 8.90 11.40
N ILE A 176 3.73 9.06 11.09
CA ILE A 176 2.57 8.70 11.91
C ILE A 176 1.67 7.76 11.10
N ASP A 177 1.23 6.69 11.74
CA ASP A 177 0.05 5.91 11.35
C ASP A 177 -1.17 6.54 12.01
N THR A 178 -2.05 7.12 11.20
CA THR A 178 -3.22 7.87 11.65
C THR A 178 -4.40 6.97 12.05
N ASN A 179 -4.37 5.71 11.66
CA ASN A 179 -5.41 4.71 11.93
C ASN A 179 -5.16 3.95 13.25
N ALA A 180 -3.93 3.96 13.74
CA ALA A 180 -3.56 3.38 15.03
C ALA A 180 -4.19 4.15 16.20
N THR A 181 -4.78 3.43 17.17
CA THR A 181 -5.63 4.03 18.24
C THR A 181 -5.20 3.66 19.66
N THR A 182 -3.95 3.24 19.85
CA THR A 182 -3.51 2.71 21.15
C THR A 182 -3.25 3.77 22.21
N GLY A 183 -3.12 5.05 21.82
CA GLY A 183 -2.93 6.19 22.72
C GLY A 183 -1.57 6.18 23.41
N ARG A 184 -0.53 5.75 22.70
CA ARG A 184 0.85 5.57 23.21
C ARG A 184 1.87 6.48 22.55
N SER A 185 1.42 7.52 21.87
CA SER A 185 2.25 8.55 21.27
C SER A 185 1.90 9.91 21.84
N TRP A 186 2.92 10.76 22.02
CA TRP A 186 2.75 12.13 22.49
C TRP A 186 3.72 13.09 21.83
N TRP A 187 3.27 14.32 21.64
CA TRP A 187 4.08 15.44 21.17
C TRP A 187 4.29 16.48 22.27
N SER A 188 5.42 17.18 22.21
CA SER A 188 5.74 18.29 23.09
C SER A 188 6.50 19.38 22.33
N GLU A 189 6.20 20.63 22.65
CA GLU A 189 6.84 21.82 22.08
C GLU A 189 7.74 22.54 23.10
N ASP A 190 7.76 22.07 24.34
CA ASP A 190 8.36 22.71 25.52
C ASP A 190 9.36 21.79 26.24
N GLU A 191 10.16 21.07 25.45
CA GLU A 191 11.22 20.18 25.93
C GLU A 191 10.73 18.98 26.74
N GLY A 192 9.45 18.63 26.62
CA GLY A 192 8.83 17.52 27.34
C GLY A 192 8.21 17.92 28.68
N ALA A 193 8.04 19.23 28.95
CA ALA A 193 7.36 19.69 30.15
C ALA A 193 5.84 19.43 30.07
N THR A 194 5.25 19.57 28.89
CA THR A 194 3.86 19.19 28.58
C THR A 194 3.81 18.21 27.41
N TRP A 195 2.78 17.36 27.40
CA TRP A 195 2.61 16.30 26.40
C TRP A 195 1.18 16.29 25.89
N SER A 196 1.02 16.42 24.57
CA SER A 196 -0.25 16.26 23.86
C SER A 196 -0.34 14.86 23.27
N ALA A 197 -1.44 14.15 23.55
CA ALA A 197 -1.81 12.90 22.86
C ALA A 197 -2.86 13.12 21.77
N GLU A 198 -3.56 14.25 21.81
CA GLU A 198 -4.66 14.55 20.90
C GLU A 198 -4.13 15.03 19.54
N ASP A 199 -3.02 15.77 19.57
CA ASP A 199 -2.32 16.24 18.38
C ASP A 199 -0.84 15.88 18.48
N LEU A 200 -0.39 15.04 17.55
CA LEU A 200 0.98 14.54 17.50
C LEU A 200 1.92 15.45 16.69
N SER A 201 1.42 16.53 16.06
CA SER A 201 2.22 17.36 15.18
C SER A 201 1.85 18.83 15.27
N PRO A 202 2.80 19.75 15.03
CA PRO A 202 2.50 21.17 14.81
C PRO A 202 1.96 21.46 13.39
N ASP A 203 1.95 20.48 12.48
CA ASP A 203 1.41 20.65 11.13
C ASP A 203 -0.11 20.97 11.19
N GLY A 204 -0.62 21.67 10.18
CA GLY A 204 -2.01 22.12 10.18
C GLY A 204 -3.02 20.97 10.18
N GLY A 205 -4.00 21.03 11.09
CA GLY A 205 -5.03 20.02 11.26
C GLY A 205 -4.59 18.93 12.24
N LEU A 206 -5.57 18.33 12.94
CA LEU A 206 -5.30 17.38 14.02
C LEU A 206 -4.60 16.13 13.49
N GLN A 207 -3.39 15.85 13.97
CA GLN A 207 -2.67 14.61 13.65
C GLN A 207 -2.84 13.61 14.80
N THR A 208 -3.90 12.80 14.72
CA THR A 208 -4.10 11.67 15.65
C THR A 208 -3.33 10.44 15.18
N GLY A 209 -3.15 9.46 16.06
CA GLY A 209 -2.63 8.15 15.66
C GLY A 209 -1.52 7.64 16.57
N GLU A 210 -0.54 6.97 15.95
CA GLU A 210 0.68 6.51 16.59
C GLU A 210 1.91 6.80 15.73
N TYR A 211 3.03 7.18 16.35
CA TYR A 211 4.30 7.25 15.63
C TYR A 211 4.70 5.86 15.13
N LEU A 212 5.25 5.80 13.90
CA LEU A 212 5.86 4.61 13.30
C LEU A 212 7.19 4.27 14.00
N VAL A 213 7.08 3.77 15.22
CA VAL A 213 8.18 3.43 16.12
C VAL A 213 7.89 2.09 16.77
N ARG A 214 8.83 1.15 16.64
CA ARG A 214 8.68 -0.26 17.00
C ARG A 214 9.89 -0.78 17.75
N ILE A 215 9.74 -1.91 18.43
CA ILE A 215 10.86 -2.69 18.96
C ILE A 215 10.79 -4.09 18.38
N GLY A 216 11.90 -4.60 17.86
CA GLY A 216 11.97 -5.93 17.29
C GLY A 216 13.40 -6.44 17.20
N PRO A 217 13.62 -7.63 16.63
CA PRO A 217 14.96 -8.11 16.37
C PRO A 217 15.63 -7.23 15.32
N ALA A 218 16.96 -7.10 15.35
CA ALA A 218 17.70 -6.49 14.27
C ALA A 218 17.31 -7.15 12.93
N ALA A 219 16.98 -6.35 11.90
CA ALA A 219 16.81 -6.92 10.56
C ALA A 219 17.88 -6.40 9.62
N ASP A 220 18.26 -7.27 8.69
CA ASP A 220 19.17 -6.95 7.61
C ASP A 220 18.50 -5.95 6.65
N GLU A 221 19.10 -4.76 6.49
CA GLU A 221 18.61 -3.73 5.56
C GLU A 221 18.71 -4.17 4.09
N ALA A 222 19.56 -5.16 3.78
CA ALA A 222 19.70 -5.73 2.45
C ALA A 222 18.77 -6.92 2.20
N ALA A 223 17.98 -7.35 3.20
CA ALA A 223 17.03 -8.43 3.03
C ALA A 223 15.95 -8.03 2.03
N VAL A 224 15.92 -8.74 0.90
CA VAL A 224 14.82 -8.67 -0.07
C VAL A 224 13.84 -9.77 0.22
N ALA A 225 12.55 -9.43 0.15
CA ALA A 225 11.50 -10.42 0.28
C ALA A 225 11.64 -11.47 -0.83
N LYS A 226 11.56 -12.74 -0.46
CA LYS A 226 11.76 -13.86 -1.38
C LYS A 226 10.41 -14.42 -1.81
N PRO A 227 10.32 -15.08 -2.98
CA PRO A 227 9.07 -15.70 -3.42
C PRO A 227 8.46 -16.60 -2.34
N GLU A 228 9.28 -17.35 -1.61
CA GLU A 228 8.85 -18.26 -0.55
C GLU A 228 8.12 -17.56 0.60
N ASP A 229 8.41 -16.28 0.85
CA ASP A 229 7.74 -15.48 1.87
C ASP A 229 6.27 -15.22 1.53
N PHE A 230 5.87 -15.39 0.26
CA PHE A 230 4.54 -15.08 -0.27
C PHE A 230 3.78 -16.31 -0.82
N ILE A 231 4.42 -17.48 -0.90
CA ILE A 231 3.76 -18.71 -1.37
C ILE A 231 2.56 -19.00 -0.46
N GLY A 232 1.38 -19.17 -1.08
CA GLY A 232 0.13 -19.46 -0.37
C GLY A 232 -0.52 -18.26 0.34
N ARG A 233 0.05 -17.05 0.21
CA ARG A 233 -0.47 -15.82 0.85
C ARG A 233 -1.20 -14.89 -0.12
N LEU A 234 -1.23 -15.22 -1.41
CA LEU A 234 -2.03 -14.48 -2.39
C LEU A 234 -3.51 -14.82 -2.18
N GLN A 235 -4.28 -13.82 -1.76
CA GLN A 235 -5.73 -13.89 -1.69
C GLN A 235 -6.29 -13.30 -2.99
N VAL A 236 -6.95 -14.14 -3.79
CA VAL A 236 -7.63 -13.72 -5.01
C VAL A 236 -9.13 -13.70 -4.71
N ARG A 237 -9.79 -12.58 -4.99
CA ARG A 237 -11.25 -12.52 -5.04
C ARG A 237 -11.66 -12.71 -6.49
N PRO A 238 -12.17 -13.88 -6.88
CA PRO A 238 -12.47 -14.12 -8.29
C PRO A 238 -13.60 -13.20 -8.76
N ALA A 239 -13.47 -12.71 -9.99
CA ALA A 239 -14.58 -12.06 -10.68
C ALA A 239 -15.55 -13.15 -11.14
N ARG A 240 -16.86 -12.95 -10.93
CA ARG A 240 -17.89 -13.95 -11.22
C ARG A 240 -18.96 -13.40 -12.14
N GLU A 241 -19.63 -14.30 -12.84
CA GLU A 241 -20.78 -13.99 -13.70
C GLU A 241 -20.47 -12.87 -14.71
N LEU A 242 -19.31 -12.92 -15.37
CA LEU A 242 -18.94 -11.91 -16.35
C LEU A 242 -19.72 -12.17 -17.64
N GLU A 243 -20.33 -11.13 -18.19
CA GLU A 243 -20.96 -11.19 -19.52
C GLU A 243 -20.04 -10.57 -20.56
N VAL A 244 -19.52 -11.39 -21.46
CA VAL A 244 -18.78 -10.95 -22.65
C VAL A 244 -19.74 -10.90 -23.82
N ARG A 245 -20.07 -9.68 -24.26
CA ARG A 245 -20.92 -9.43 -25.42
C ARG A 245 -20.06 -9.14 -26.63
N LEU A 246 -20.18 -9.96 -27.67
CA LEU A 246 -19.46 -9.82 -28.92
C LEU A 246 -20.43 -9.53 -30.05
N ARG A 247 -20.13 -8.54 -30.87
CA ARG A 247 -20.83 -8.35 -32.13
C ARG A 247 -20.50 -9.53 -33.06
N MET A 248 -21.53 -10.14 -33.63
CA MET A 248 -21.37 -11.27 -34.54
C MET A 248 -22.24 -11.13 -35.78
N ASP A 249 -21.64 -11.38 -36.94
CA ASP A 249 -22.32 -11.46 -38.23
C ASP A 249 -22.51 -12.94 -38.60
N GLY A 250 -23.42 -13.63 -37.90
CA GLY A 250 -23.66 -15.06 -38.13
C GLY A 250 -24.08 -15.84 -36.89
N PRO A 251 -24.20 -17.18 -36.97
CA PRO A 251 -24.46 -18.01 -35.80
C PRO A 251 -23.30 -17.88 -34.81
N ALA A 252 -23.64 -17.69 -33.54
CA ALA A 252 -22.66 -17.55 -32.48
C ALA A 252 -22.08 -18.94 -32.10
N PRO A 253 -20.77 -19.17 -32.27
CA PRO A 253 -20.16 -20.47 -32.01
C PRO A 253 -19.98 -20.70 -30.51
N VAL A 254 -19.80 -21.96 -30.14
CA VAL A 254 -19.35 -22.36 -28.80
C VAL A 254 -17.93 -21.84 -28.59
N ALA A 255 -17.71 -21.12 -27.49
CA ALA A 255 -16.40 -20.61 -27.12
C ALA A 255 -15.67 -21.57 -26.17
N ARG A 256 -14.35 -21.44 -26.06
CA ARG A 256 -13.51 -22.18 -25.11
C ARG A 256 -12.94 -21.21 -24.10
N LEU A 257 -13.21 -21.43 -22.81
CA LEU A 257 -12.59 -20.71 -21.72
C LEU A 257 -11.35 -21.47 -21.25
N LEU A 258 -10.20 -20.82 -21.36
CA LEU A 258 -8.90 -21.32 -20.92
C LEU A 258 -8.47 -20.56 -19.67
N SER A 259 -8.06 -21.28 -18.62
CA SER A 259 -7.55 -20.71 -17.39
C SER A 259 -6.34 -21.52 -16.91
N PRO A 260 -5.32 -20.89 -16.30
CA PRO A 260 -4.30 -21.63 -15.57
C PRO A 260 -4.85 -22.27 -14.28
N ASP A 261 -5.97 -21.74 -13.75
CA ASP A 261 -6.52 -22.09 -12.44
C ASP A 261 -7.65 -23.13 -12.51
N ALA A 262 -8.15 -23.44 -13.71
CA ALA A 262 -9.25 -24.38 -13.91
C ALA A 262 -9.08 -25.18 -15.22
N PRO A 263 -9.66 -26.40 -15.31
CA PRO A 263 -9.77 -27.11 -16.57
C PRO A 263 -10.47 -26.26 -17.63
N GLU A 264 -10.17 -26.54 -18.89
CA GLU A 264 -10.85 -25.92 -20.01
C GLU A 264 -12.37 -26.16 -19.97
N GLN A 265 -13.14 -25.13 -20.33
CA GLN A 265 -14.60 -25.18 -20.34
C GLN A 265 -15.14 -24.74 -21.71
N ALA A 266 -16.20 -25.41 -22.17
CA ALA A 266 -16.99 -24.95 -23.30
C ALA A 266 -18.06 -23.97 -22.81
N ILE A 267 -18.14 -22.79 -23.42
CA ILE A 267 -19.09 -21.73 -23.08
C ILE A 267 -20.04 -21.56 -24.26
N GLU A 268 -21.29 -21.97 -24.04
CA GLU A 268 -22.39 -21.72 -24.98
C GLU A 268 -22.72 -20.22 -25.02
N SER A 269 -23.20 -19.77 -26.17
CA SER A 269 -23.60 -18.38 -26.37
C SER A 269 -25.12 -18.23 -26.32
N GLU A 270 -25.56 -17.07 -25.86
CA GLU A 270 -26.92 -16.60 -26.06
C GLU A 270 -26.91 -15.46 -27.09
N VAL A 271 -27.77 -15.53 -28.10
CA VAL A 271 -27.87 -14.47 -29.10
C VAL A 271 -28.99 -13.52 -28.70
N ALA A 272 -28.65 -12.24 -28.47
CA ALA A 272 -29.62 -11.20 -28.17
C ALA A 272 -29.18 -9.87 -28.78
N GLY A 273 -30.11 -9.17 -29.45
CA GLY A 273 -29.86 -7.82 -29.97
C GLY A 273 -28.73 -7.71 -31.00
N GLY A 274 -28.44 -8.77 -31.77
CA GLY A 274 -27.34 -8.78 -32.75
C GLY A 274 -25.96 -9.02 -32.15
N ALA A 275 -25.89 -9.43 -30.87
CA ALA A 275 -24.66 -9.82 -30.20
C ALA A 275 -24.76 -11.25 -29.65
N ALA A 276 -23.62 -11.94 -29.64
CA ALA A 276 -23.42 -13.16 -28.88
C ALA A 276 -23.01 -12.79 -27.45
N ILE A 277 -23.68 -13.37 -26.46
CA ILE A 277 -23.42 -13.18 -25.04
C ILE A 277 -22.83 -14.48 -24.51
N TYR A 278 -21.60 -14.40 -24.00
CA TYR A 278 -20.91 -15.50 -23.34
C TYR A 278 -20.84 -15.20 -21.84
N ARG A 279 -21.37 -16.10 -21.02
CA ARG A 279 -21.28 -15.99 -19.55
C ARG A 279 -20.08 -16.74 -19.05
N VAL A 280 -19.08 -16.00 -18.58
CA VAL A 280 -17.86 -16.55 -17.99
C VAL A 280 -18.09 -16.69 -16.48
N PRO A 281 -18.09 -17.92 -15.94
CA PRO A 281 -18.55 -18.18 -14.58
C PRO A 281 -17.61 -17.57 -13.53
N GLU A 282 -16.31 -17.75 -13.72
CA GLU A 282 -15.30 -17.27 -12.77
C GLU A 282 -13.97 -16.96 -13.48
N VAL A 283 -13.34 -15.86 -13.07
CA VAL A 283 -11.97 -15.47 -13.46
C VAL A 283 -11.18 -15.19 -12.19
N PHE A 284 -10.19 -16.03 -11.89
CA PHE A 284 -9.28 -15.85 -10.76
C PHE A 284 -8.32 -14.67 -11.01
N ILE A 285 -7.18 -14.91 -11.65
CA ILE A 285 -6.27 -13.83 -12.07
C ILE A 285 -6.38 -13.62 -13.56
N TYR A 286 -6.44 -14.71 -14.33
CA TYR A 286 -6.40 -14.65 -15.77
C TYR A 286 -7.24 -15.76 -16.41
N SER A 287 -7.97 -15.42 -17.46
CA SER A 287 -8.63 -16.40 -18.33
C SER A 287 -8.73 -15.86 -19.74
N VAL A 288 -8.80 -16.76 -20.72
CA VAL A 288 -8.94 -16.42 -22.13
C VAL A 288 -10.19 -17.09 -22.67
N LEU A 289 -11.17 -16.29 -23.11
CA LEU A 289 -12.31 -16.79 -23.87
C LEU A 289 -11.94 -16.78 -25.36
N VAL A 290 -11.80 -17.96 -25.95
CA VAL A 290 -11.49 -18.15 -27.38
C VAL A 290 -12.78 -18.43 -28.13
N VAL A 291 -13.10 -17.56 -29.08
CA VAL A 291 -14.28 -17.64 -29.93
C VAL A 291 -13.82 -17.91 -31.37
N PRO A 292 -14.15 -19.07 -31.95
CA PRO A 292 -13.84 -19.33 -33.36
C PRO A 292 -14.48 -18.29 -34.28
N GLU A 293 -13.78 -17.84 -35.31
CA GLU A 293 -14.35 -17.06 -36.42
C GLU A 293 -14.43 -17.98 -37.66
N GLY A 294 -15.55 -17.93 -38.37
CA GLY A 294 -15.87 -18.79 -39.53
C GLY A 294 -15.81 -18.05 -40.85
#